data_AF-A0A512BVK6-F1
#
_entry.id   AF-A0A512BVK6-F1
#
_cell.length_a   1.000
_cell.length_b   1.000
_cell.length_c   1.000
_cell.angle_alpha   90.00
_cell.angle_beta   90.00
_cell.angle_gamma   90.00
#
_symmetry.space_group_name_H-M   'P 1'
#
loop_
_entity.id
_entity.type
_entity.pdbx_description
1 polymer ?
#
loop_
_entity_poly.entity_id
_entity_poly.type
_entity_poly.pdbx_seq_one_letter_code
_entity_poly.pdbx_strand_id
1 'polypeptide(L)' 'MGGKTPFGYVVSPDGRLVEVPEQQRAIREMVHLKEQGKALRAIAESMKAQGYRISHVAVKDILNRARLQSR' A
#
# COMPACT_ATOMS: atom_id res chain seq x y z
N MET A 1 -4.91 -14.42 -17.71
CA MET A 1 -5.22 -13.09 -17.15
C MET A 1 -4.57 -12.98 -15.78
N GLY A 2 -3.28 -12.61 -15.74
CA GLY A 2 -2.54 -12.49 -14.48
C GLY A 2 -2.74 -11.09 -13.91
N GLY A 3 -3.60 -10.96 -12.89
CA GLY A 3 -3.78 -9.71 -12.17
C GLY A 3 -2.47 -9.33 -11.48
N LYS A 4 -2.00 -8.10 -11.70
CA LYS A 4 -0.81 -7.55 -11.03
C LYS A 4 -1.00 -7.69 -9.51
N THR A 5 -0.06 -8.35 -8.84
CA THR A 5 -0.11 -8.55 -7.38
C THR A 5 -0.16 -7.18 -6.69
N PRO A 6 -1.17 -6.92 -5.84
CA PRO A 6 -1.28 -5.65 -5.16
C PRO A 6 -0.17 -5.47 -4.12
N PHE A 7 0.25 -4.23 -3.91
CA PHE A 7 1.15 -3.87 -2.81
C PHE A 7 0.53 -4.30 -1.48
N GLY A 8 1.33 -4.88 -0.59
CA GLY A 8 0.85 -5.54 0.63
C GLY A 8 0.74 -7.06 0.53
N TYR A 9 0.83 -7.63 -0.67
CA TYR A 9 0.62 -9.05 -0.91
C TYR A 9 1.67 -9.64 -1.85
N VAL A 10 1.92 -10.93 -1.70
CA VAL A 10 2.66 -11.78 -2.64
C VAL A 10 1.79 -12.96 -3.03
N VAL A 11 1.97 -13.46 -4.26
CA VAL A 11 1.34 -14.72 -4.66
C VAL A 11 2.23 -15.84 -4.17
N SER A 12 1.73 -16.65 -3.25
CA SER A 12 2.43 -17.84 -2.79
C SER A 12 2.42 -18.94 -3.87
N PRO A 13 3.29 -19.96 -3.75
CA PRO A 13 3.39 -21.03 -4.76
C PRO A 13 2.08 -21.80 -5.02
N ASP A 14 1.15 -21.80 -4.05
CA ASP A 14 -0.19 -22.37 -4.13
C ASP A 14 -1.24 -21.41 -4.75
N GLY A 15 -0.81 -20.26 -5.25
CA GLY A 15 -1.66 -19.28 -5.94
C GLY A 15 -2.49 -18.40 -5.02
N ARG A 16 -2.25 -18.44 -3.69
CA ARG A 16 -2.95 -17.59 -2.72
C ARG A 16 -2.25 -16.24 -2.56
N LEU A 17 -3.01 -15.23 -2.13
CA LEU A 17 -2.44 -13.94 -1.73
C LEU A 17 -2.02 -14.05 -0.27
N VAL A 18 -0.72 -13.96 -0.02
CA VAL A 18 -0.13 -13.90 1.32
C VAL A 18 0.29 -12.48 1.62
N GLU A 19 -0.09 -11.99 2.78
CA GLU A 19 0.29 -10.66 3.24
C GLU A 19 1.79 -10.57 3.49
N VAL A 20 2.41 -9.49 3.04
CA VAL A 20 3.80 -9.16 3.35
C VAL A 20 3.80 -8.24 4.57
N PRO A 21 4.25 -8.69 5.76
CA PRO A 21 4.14 -7.92 6.99
C PRO A 21 4.72 -6.50 6.89
N GLU A 22 5.86 -6.34 6.22
CA GLU A 22 6.52 -5.05 6.02
C GLU A 22 5.66 -4.11 5.16
N GLN A 23 5.09 -4.62 4.07
CA GLN A 23 4.22 -3.81 3.21
C GLN A 23 2.89 -3.51 3.89
N GLN A 24 2.35 -4.42 4.70
CA GLN A 24 1.15 -4.17 5.51
C GLN A 24 1.37 -3.08 6.56
N ARG A 25 2.57 -2.99 7.15
CA ARG A 25 2.95 -1.87 8.03
C ARG A 25 2.99 -0.56 7.24
N ALA A 26 3.58 -0.57 6.05
CA ALA A 26 3.60 0.61 5.19
C ALA A 26 2.19 1.06 4.79
N ILE A 27 1.25 0.14 4.52
CA ILE A 27 -0.16 0.48 4.24
C ILE A 27 -0.79 1.19 5.44
N ARG A 28 -0.59 0.67 6.66
CA ARG A 28 -1.10 1.30 7.89
C ARG A 28 -0.52 2.69 8.10
N GLU A 29 0.76 2.87 7.84
CA GLU A 29 1.43 4.17 7.92
C GLU A 29 0.86 5.16 6.88
N MET A 30 0.65 4.72 5.63
CA MET A 30 0.02 5.56 4.61
C MET A 30 -1.39 6.00 5.02
N VAL A 31 -2.18 5.09 5.62
CA VAL A 31 -3.52 5.39 6.14
C VAL A 31 -3.43 6.42 7.27
N HIS A 32 -2.54 6.21 8.24
CA HIS A 32 -2.34 7.13 9.36
C HIS A 32 -1.93 8.53 8.89
N LEU A 33 -0.96 8.62 7.98
CA LEU A 33 -0.55 9.91 7.40
C LEU A 33 -1.69 10.57 6.61
N LYS A 34 -2.54 9.78 5.95
CA LYS A 34 -3.70 10.31 5.24
C LYS A 34 -4.76 10.87 6.20
N GLU A 35 -4.99 10.21 7.33
CA GLU A 35 -5.90 10.66 8.40
C GLU A 35 -5.41 11.95 9.05
N GLN A 36 -4.09 12.14 9.15
CA GLN A 36 -3.48 13.41 9.55
C GLN A 36 -3.61 14.54 8.51
N GLY A 37 -4.29 14.30 7.38
CA GLY A 37 -4.51 15.28 6.32
C GLY A 37 -3.33 15.46 5.36
N LYS A 38 -2.30 14.60 5.40
CA LYS A 38 -1.15 14.72 4.48
C LYS A 38 -1.58 14.50 3.03
N ALA A 39 -0.92 15.22 2.12
CA ALA A 39 -1.10 15.06 0.68
C ALA A 39 -0.50 13.73 0.20
N LEU A 40 -1.10 13.14 -0.84
CA LEU A 40 -0.64 11.86 -1.42
C LEU A 40 0.83 11.88 -1.84
N ARG A 41 1.31 13.03 -2.32
CA ARG A 41 2.73 13.22 -2.68
C ARG A 41 3.64 13.19 -1.45
N ALA A 42 3.27 13.86 -0.37
CA ALA A 42 4.04 13.84 0.87
C ALA A 42 4.11 12.43 1.47
N ILE A 43 3.00 11.67 1.39
CA ILE A 43 2.97 10.27 1.81
C ILE A 43 3.92 9.43 0.93
N ALA A 44 3.88 9.61 -0.40
CA ALA A 44 4.78 8.90 -1.31
C ALA A 44 6.27 9.21 -1.04
N GLU A 45 6.61 10.47 -0.76
CA GLU A 45 7.99 10.83 -0.38
C GLU A 45 8.42 10.19 0.95
N SER A 46 7.53 10.13 1.95
CA SER A 46 7.81 9.39 3.20
C SER A 46 8.10 7.91 2.94
N MET A 47 7.30 7.27 2.08
CA MET A 47 7.50 5.88 1.71
C MET A 47 8.80 5.66 0.92
N LYS A 48 9.18 6.60 0.04
CA LYS A 48 10.47 6.58 -0.66
C LYS A 48 11.65 6.70 0.30
N ALA A 49 11.55 7.56 1.31
CA ALA A 49 12.57 7.69 2.35
C ALA A 49 12.76 6.39 3.15
N GLN A 50 11.70 5.59 3.28
CA GLN A 50 11.74 4.24 3.88
C GLN A 50 12.23 3.14 2.91
N GLY A 51 12.59 3.51 1.66
CA GLY A 51 13.10 2.58 0.64
C GLY A 51 12.04 2.04 -0.32
N TYR A 52 10.77 2.43 -0.18
CA TYR A 52 9.71 1.97 -1.08
C TYR A 52 9.62 2.82 -2.36
N ARG A 53 9.65 2.18 -3.53
CA ARG A 53 9.49 2.87 -4.83
C ARG A 53 8.01 3.03 -5.21
N ILE A 54 7.29 3.90 -4.50
CA ILE A 54 5.83 4.08 -4.66
C ILE A 54 5.54 5.50 -5.17
N SER A 55 4.67 5.62 -6.17
CA SER A 55 4.19 6.91 -6.67
C SER A 55 2.98 7.41 -5.89
N HIS A 56 2.70 8.71 -5.93
CA HIS A 56 1.50 9.27 -5.29
C HIS A 56 0.18 8.69 -5.85
N VAL A 57 0.19 8.23 -7.11
CA VAL A 57 -0.93 7.49 -7.72
C VAL A 57 -1.08 6.12 -7.08
N ALA A 58 0.02 5.38 -6.92
CA ALA A 58 -0.01 4.08 -6.24
C ALA A 58 -0.44 4.21 -4.77
N VAL A 59 -0.04 5.28 -4.06
CA VAL A 59 -0.55 5.59 -2.72
C VAL A 59 -2.07 5.78 -2.74
N LYS A 60 -2.62 6.52 -3.71
CA LYS A 60 -4.08 6.68 -3.85
C LYS A 60 -4.80 5.34 -4.00
N ASP A 61 -4.28 4.47 -4.87
CA ASP A 61 -4.88 3.16 -5.13
C ASP A 61 -4.81 2.24 -3.91
N ILE A 62 -3.67 2.23 -3.21
CA ILE A 62 -3.47 1.49 -1.94
C ILE A 62 -4.47 1.96 -0.88
N LEU A 63 -4.60 3.26 -0.67
CA LEU A 63 -5.52 3.84 0.31
C LEU A 63 -6.98 3.54 -0.02
N ASN A 64 -7.36 3.65 -1.30
CA ASN A 64 -8.70 3.30 -1.75
C ASN A 64 -9.02 1.82 -1.48
N ARG A 65 -8.05 0.93 -1.72
CA ARG A 65 -8.21 -0.50 -1.48
C ARG A 65 -8.28 -0.84 0.02
N ALA A 66 -7.43 -0.22 0.84
CA ALA A 66 -7.46 -0.39 2.29
C ALA A 66 -8.82 0.03 2.89
N ARG A 67 -9.42 1.12 2.36
CA ARG A 67 -10.78 1.53 2.72
C ARG A 67 -11.85 0.52 2.33
N LEU A 68 -11.73 -0.11 1.17
CA LEU A 68 -12.68 -1.11 0.70
C LEU A 68 -12.64 -2.41 1.52
N GLN A 69 -11.50 -2.75 2.12
CA GLN A 69 -11.34 -3.94 2.97
C GLN A 69 -11.89 -3.75 4.40
N SER A 70 -12.14 -2.51 4.82
CA SER A 70 -12.71 -2.18 6.15
C SER A 70 -14.24 -2.14 6.14
N ARG A 71 -14.90 -2.79 5.16
CA ARG A 71 -16.35 -2.83 4.96
C ARG A 71 -16.90 -4.24 5.00
#